data_AF-A0A9Q1C772-F1
#
_entry.id   AF-A0A9Q1C772-F1
#
_cell.length_a   1.000
_cell.length_b   1.000
_cell.length_c   1.000
_cell.angle_alpha   90.00
_cell.angle_beta   90.00
_cell.angle_gamma   90.00
#
_symmetry.space_group_name_H-M   'P 1'
#
loop_
_entity.id
_entity.type
_entity.pdbx_description
1 polymer ?
#
loop_
_entity_poly.entity_id
_entity_poly.type
_entity_poly.pdbx_seq_one_letter_code
_entity_poly.pdbx_strand_id
1 'polypeptide(L)'
;MSRSTSSSDVDLSVLVSPKSLSPRDYMNLLQCQGTPKSGCVVDDGAMHSKDDDDEDDLLKETEEDNRKREQEMWSMLAGQAAFKLESYIFHKVLPESLIKPHIFPRHVKDMQALIEKYTARGEAERLEGAAAKWEDLKNQWHWKREHAVALATVKCEYLHISKPLEVMMKLDKEQGDSVENARRAFRNSLLPQLHKAGNEIVDMMLSAGLLTYKMKESTDANTSDSYKVSRKLPRSAPVAVPGKKRSGMDNET
;
A
#
# COMPACT_ATOMS: atom_id res chain seq x y z
N MET A 1 72.34 14.85 20.57
CA MET A 1 71.13 15.16 21.36
C MET A 1 69.98 14.40 20.76
N SER A 2 69.42 13.49 21.56
CA SER A 2 68.25 12.67 21.28
C SER A 2 67.00 13.51 21.05
N ARG A 3 66.09 13.04 20.18
CA ARG A 3 64.66 13.06 20.47
C ARG A 3 63.88 12.15 19.52
N SER A 4 63.37 11.08 20.13
CA SER A 4 62.30 10.21 19.65
C SER A 4 60.96 10.96 19.64
N THR A 5 60.16 10.74 18.61
CA THR A 5 58.68 10.86 18.56
C THR A 5 58.24 10.09 17.32
N SER A 6 57.14 9.37 17.23
CA SER A 6 56.21 8.75 18.16
C SER A 6 55.32 7.95 17.21
N SER A 7 54.97 6.74 17.62
CA SER A 7 54.01 5.87 16.96
C SER A 7 52.73 6.63 16.57
N SER A 8 52.28 6.46 15.34
CA SER A 8 50.89 6.70 14.96
C SER A 8 50.36 5.40 14.37
N ASP A 9 49.58 4.70 15.20
CA ASP A 9 48.70 3.61 14.81
C ASP A 9 47.88 4.02 13.59
N VAL A 10 47.96 3.18 12.56
CA VAL A 10 47.18 3.32 11.33
C VAL A 10 45.79 2.80 11.67
N ASP A 11 44.92 3.70 12.12
CA ASP A 11 43.51 3.38 12.33
C ASP A 11 42.89 3.08 10.96
N LEU A 12 42.71 1.78 10.69
CA LEU A 12 42.22 1.23 9.44
C LEU A 12 40.72 1.53 9.35
N SER A 13 40.40 2.78 9.01
CA SER A 13 39.06 3.17 8.57
C SER A 13 38.77 2.46 7.25
N VAL A 14 38.20 1.26 7.36
CA VAL A 14 37.59 0.56 6.24
C VAL A 14 36.41 1.43 5.79
N LEU A 15 36.68 2.31 4.84
CA LEU A 15 35.71 2.98 3.99
C LEU A 15 34.96 1.89 3.21
N VAL A 16 33.91 1.33 3.82
CA VAL A 16 32.94 0.51 3.11
C VAL A 16 32.19 1.44 2.16
N SER A 17 32.59 1.38 0.89
CA SER A 17 31.94 2.06 -0.21
C SER A 17 30.42 1.76 -0.22
N PRO A 18 29.51 2.76 -0.23
CA PRO A 18 28.07 2.55 -0.02
C PRO A 18 27.33 1.98 -1.25
N LYS A 19 28.01 1.25 -2.12
CA LYS A 19 27.44 0.69 -3.35
C LYS A 19 27.43 -0.84 -3.32
N SER A 20 26.63 -1.45 -2.44
CA SER A 20 26.12 -2.83 -2.63
C SER A 20 25.25 -3.39 -1.50
N LEU A 21 24.78 -2.60 -0.53
CA LEU A 21 23.96 -3.18 0.53
C LEU A 21 22.58 -3.58 0.00
N SER A 22 22.27 -4.87 0.09
CA SER A 22 20.93 -5.41 -0.13
C SER A 22 19.98 -4.78 0.89
N PRO A 23 18.70 -4.54 0.53
CA PRO A 23 17.69 -4.09 1.49
C PRO A 23 17.63 -4.97 2.75
N ARG A 24 17.96 -6.26 2.64
CA ARG A 24 18.04 -7.19 3.77
C ARG A 24 19.21 -6.89 4.72
N ASP A 25 20.35 -6.48 4.19
CA ASP A 25 21.55 -6.16 4.98
C ASP A 25 21.40 -4.82 5.70
N TYR A 26 20.68 -3.88 5.09
CA TYR A 26 20.33 -2.61 5.73
C TYR A 26 19.38 -2.80 6.93
N MET A 27 18.43 -3.73 6.82
CA MET A 27 17.51 -4.06 7.92
C MET A 27 18.24 -4.75 9.10
N ASN A 28 19.20 -5.64 8.83
CA ASN A 28 20.02 -6.25 9.88
C ASN A 28 20.93 -5.21 10.58
N LEU A 29 21.43 -4.20 9.86
CA LEU A 29 22.27 -3.15 10.44
C LEU A 29 21.51 -2.26 11.44
N LEU A 30 20.22 -2.02 11.18
CA LEU A 30 19.34 -1.24 12.06
C LEU A 30 18.91 -2.00 13.32
N GLN A 31 18.93 -3.33 13.28
CA GLN A 31 18.54 -4.18 14.42
C GLN A 31 19.63 -4.29 15.49
N CYS A 32 20.90 -4.04 15.12
CA CYS A 32 22.05 -4.10 16.04
C CYS A 32 22.32 -2.79 16.82
N GLN A 33 21.57 -1.71 16.60
CA GLN A 33 21.78 -0.43 17.30
C GLN A 33 20.74 -0.14 18.39
N GLY A 34 19.90 -1.12 18.73
CA GLY A 34 18.91 -1.02 19.79
C GLY A 34 19.39 -1.58 21.13
N THR A 35 19.74 -0.65 22.03
CA THR A 35 19.87 -0.76 23.52
C THR A 35 21.24 -1.11 24.13
N PRO A 36 21.76 -0.24 25.03
CA PRO A 36 22.63 -0.60 26.13
C PRO A 36 21.81 -0.70 27.43
N LYS A 37 21.88 -1.83 28.15
CA LYS A 37 21.55 -1.95 29.58
C LYS A 37 22.29 -3.18 30.12
N SER A 38 23.35 -2.97 30.91
CA SER A 38 23.31 -2.77 32.36
C SER A 38 23.16 -4.11 33.08
N GLY A 39 24.27 -4.58 33.68
CA GLY A 39 24.28 -5.79 34.49
C GLY A 39 23.74 -5.59 35.91
N CYS A 40 23.41 -6.70 36.58
CA CYS A 40 23.82 -7.02 37.95
C CYS A 40 23.39 -8.47 38.31
N VAL A 41 24.18 -9.05 39.21
CA VAL A 41 24.09 -10.30 40.02
C VAL A 41 22.76 -10.29 40.82
N VAL A 42 22.03 -11.37 41.19
CA VAL A 42 22.33 -12.48 42.12
C VAL A 42 21.26 -13.59 42.00
N ASP A 43 21.71 -14.82 42.22
CA ASP A 43 20.96 -16.06 42.47
C ASP A 43 20.72 -16.20 43.98
N ASP A 44 19.47 -16.41 44.42
CA ASP A 44 19.10 -17.31 45.53
C ASP A 44 17.57 -17.36 45.72
N GLY A 45 17.06 -18.57 45.99
CA GLY A 45 15.66 -18.94 45.75
C GLY A 45 14.65 -18.72 46.87
N ALA A 46 13.39 -19.06 46.57
CA ALA A 46 12.39 -19.48 47.54
C ALA A 46 11.22 -20.19 46.83
N MET A 47 10.93 -21.41 47.29
CA MET A 47 9.71 -22.15 46.98
C MET A 47 8.49 -21.42 47.56
N HIS A 48 7.41 -21.27 46.78
CA HIS A 48 6.07 -21.20 47.35
C HIS A 48 5.00 -21.73 46.38
N SER A 49 4.38 -22.83 46.81
CA SER A 49 2.96 -23.19 46.72
C SER A 49 2.14 -22.76 45.50
N LYS A 50 1.81 -23.79 44.71
CA LYS A 50 0.61 -24.00 43.91
C LYS A 50 -0.66 -23.72 44.72
N ASP A 51 -1.59 -22.94 44.18
CA ASP A 51 -3.05 -23.05 44.39
C ASP A 51 -3.78 -22.18 43.34
N ASP A 52 -4.61 -22.86 42.54
CA ASP A 52 -5.85 -22.46 41.86
C ASP A 52 -6.00 -21.03 41.29
N ASP A 53 -5.89 -20.88 39.95
CA ASP A 53 -6.63 -19.90 39.12
C ASP A 53 -6.44 -20.22 37.60
N ASP A 54 -6.72 -21.46 37.16
CA ASP A 54 -6.56 -21.89 35.75
C ASP A 54 -7.86 -21.78 34.88
N GLU A 55 -8.86 -20.99 35.29
CA GLU A 55 -10.15 -20.88 34.59
C GLU A 55 -10.59 -19.42 34.32
N ASP A 56 -9.65 -18.52 33.96
CA ASP A 56 -9.97 -17.15 33.49
C ASP A 56 -9.09 -16.68 32.31
N ASP A 57 -8.36 -17.60 31.67
CA ASP A 57 -7.37 -17.31 30.60
C ASP A 57 -7.96 -17.34 29.18
N LEU A 58 -9.27 -17.56 29.04
CA LEU A 58 -9.95 -17.76 27.75
C LEU A 58 -10.63 -16.50 27.18
N LEU A 59 -10.67 -15.37 27.90
CA LEU A 59 -11.43 -14.17 27.50
C LEU A 59 -10.70 -12.83 27.61
N LYS A 60 -9.43 -12.79 28.02
CA LYS A 60 -8.63 -11.55 27.98
C LYS A 60 -7.75 -11.53 26.74
N GLU A 61 -8.30 -11.07 25.63
CA GLU A 61 -7.45 -10.60 24.52
C GLU A 61 -6.49 -9.56 25.09
N THR A 62 -5.19 -9.84 25.02
CA THR A 62 -4.18 -8.97 25.60
C THR A 62 -4.12 -7.66 24.79
N GLU A 63 -3.68 -6.57 25.42
CA GLU A 63 -3.47 -5.30 24.72
C GLU A 63 -2.49 -5.46 23.54
N GLU A 64 -1.55 -6.40 23.65
CA GLU A 64 -0.60 -6.75 22.59
C GLU A 64 -1.29 -7.40 21.39
N ASP A 65 -2.24 -8.31 21.61
CA ASP A 65 -3.02 -8.93 20.54
C ASP A 65 -3.90 -7.92 19.80
N ASN A 66 -4.42 -6.93 20.52
CA ASN A 66 -5.18 -5.81 19.93
C ASN A 66 -4.29 -4.95 19.02
N ARG A 67 -3.13 -4.53 19.53
CA ARG A 67 -2.15 -3.74 18.75
C ARG A 67 -1.67 -4.50 17.53
N LYS A 68 -1.41 -5.81 17.67
CA LYS A 68 -0.98 -6.66 16.56
C LYS A 68 -2.06 -6.76 15.47
N ARG A 69 -3.32 -7.00 15.83
CA ARG A 69 -4.42 -7.05 14.86
C ARG A 69 -4.63 -5.71 14.15
N GLU A 70 -4.54 -4.61 14.88
CA GLU A 70 -4.61 -3.28 14.27
C GLU A 70 -3.45 -3.04 13.28
N GLN A 71 -2.23 -3.43 13.65
CA GLN A 71 -1.08 -3.34 12.73
C GLN A 71 -1.30 -4.20 11.48
N GLU A 72 -1.76 -5.44 11.63
CA GLU A 72 -2.06 -6.32 10.49
C GLU A 72 -3.14 -5.72 9.56
N MET A 73 -4.14 -5.04 10.13
CA MET A 73 -5.14 -4.29 9.36
C MET A 73 -4.50 -3.14 8.56
N TRP A 74 -3.60 -2.36 9.16
CA TRP A 74 -2.90 -1.28 8.46
C TRP A 74 -1.97 -1.82 7.36
N SER A 75 -1.21 -2.88 7.64
CA SER A 75 -0.35 -3.53 6.65
C SER A 75 -1.17 -4.13 5.50
N MET A 76 -2.37 -4.66 5.79
CA MET A 76 -3.30 -5.16 4.76
C MET A 76 -3.71 -4.04 3.79
N LEU A 77 -4.17 -2.91 4.34
CA LEU A 77 -4.60 -1.75 3.54
C LEU A 77 -3.44 -1.15 2.73
N ALA A 78 -2.27 -0.98 3.35
CA ALA A 78 -1.09 -0.44 2.68
C ALA A 78 -0.60 -1.37 1.56
N GLY A 79 -0.62 -2.69 1.79
CA GLY A 79 -0.29 -3.69 0.79
C GLY A 79 -1.25 -3.67 -0.39
N GLN A 80 -2.56 -3.67 -0.15
CA GLN A 80 -3.58 -3.59 -1.20
C GLN A 80 -3.41 -2.34 -2.06
N ALA A 81 -3.17 -1.18 -1.42
CA ALA A 81 -2.90 0.07 -2.11
C ALA A 81 -1.64 -0.02 -2.99
N ALA A 82 -0.56 -0.61 -2.48
CA ALA A 82 0.67 -0.82 -3.23
C ALA A 82 0.45 -1.74 -4.45
N PHE A 83 -0.26 -2.86 -4.30
CA PHE A 83 -0.59 -3.74 -5.42
C PHE A 83 -1.48 -3.04 -6.46
N LYS A 84 -2.44 -2.23 -6.03
CA LYS A 84 -3.31 -1.44 -6.92
C LYS A 84 -2.50 -0.46 -7.76
N LEU A 85 -1.57 0.29 -7.15
CA LEU A 85 -0.70 1.21 -7.86
C LEU A 85 0.26 0.51 -8.83
N GLU A 86 0.94 -0.55 -8.39
CA GLU A 86 1.86 -1.28 -9.27
C GLU A 86 1.13 -1.91 -10.45
N SER A 87 -0.06 -2.48 -10.23
CA SER A 87 -0.90 -3.00 -11.31
C SER A 87 -1.25 -1.90 -12.32
N TYR A 88 -1.63 -0.72 -11.85
CA TYR A 88 -1.87 0.43 -12.73
C TYR A 88 -0.63 0.79 -13.55
N ILE A 89 0.55 0.84 -12.93
CA ILE A 89 1.81 1.12 -13.63
C ILE A 89 2.05 0.09 -14.72
N PHE A 90 1.87 -1.20 -14.43
CA PHE A 90 2.09 -2.26 -15.41
C PHE A 90 1.20 -2.10 -16.64
N HIS A 91 -0.10 -1.86 -16.45
CA HIS A 91 -1.04 -1.68 -17.56
C HIS A 91 -0.82 -0.37 -18.33
N LYS A 92 -0.22 0.64 -17.71
CA LYS A 92 0.16 1.88 -18.40
C LYS A 92 1.44 1.75 -19.22
N VAL A 93 2.38 0.93 -18.77
CA VAL A 93 3.73 0.86 -19.33
C VAL A 93 3.89 -0.31 -20.30
N LEU A 94 3.44 -1.50 -19.91
CA LEU A 94 3.63 -2.73 -20.66
C LEU A 94 2.40 -3.07 -21.51
N PRO A 95 2.58 -3.79 -22.63
CA PRO A 95 1.46 -4.38 -23.35
C PRO A 95 0.78 -5.48 -22.52
N GLU A 96 -0.54 -5.61 -22.65
CA GLU A 96 -1.36 -6.56 -21.88
C GLU A 96 -0.91 -8.01 -22.04
N SER A 97 -0.38 -8.38 -23.20
CA SER A 97 0.13 -9.72 -23.50
C SER A 97 1.29 -10.16 -22.60
N LEU A 98 2.02 -9.20 -22.00
CA LEU A 98 3.15 -9.45 -21.11
C LEU A 98 2.78 -9.35 -19.63
N ILE A 99 1.56 -8.92 -19.31
CA ILE A 99 1.07 -8.82 -17.94
C ILE A 99 0.37 -10.12 -17.59
N LYS A 100 0.99 -10.88 -16.69
CA LYS A 100 0.44 -12.11 -16.12
C LYS A 100 0.15 -11.85 -14.64
N PRO A 101 -1.12 -11.60 -14.24
CA PRO A 101 -1.51 -11.10 -12.91
C PRO A 101 -0.94 -11.87 -11.71
N HIS A 102 -0.61 -13.15 -11.87
CA HIS A 102 -0.10 -14.01 -10.80
C HIS A 102 1.36 -14.42 -10.94
N ILE A 103 2.03 -13.99 -12.01
CA ILE A 103 3.34 -14.52 -12.38
C ILE A 103 4.34 -13.39 -12.58
N PHE A 104 4.01 -12.39 -13.40
CA PHE A 104 4.95 -11.36 -13.81
C PHE A 104 4.26 -10.20 -14.54
N PRO A 105 4.70 -8.94 -14.36
CA PRO A 105 5.63 -8.46 -13.34
C PRO A 105 4.99 -8.46 -11.94
N ARG A 106 5.78 -8.73 -10.89
CA ARG A 106 5.29 -8.68 -9.50
C ARG A 106 5.62 -7.37 -8.81
N HIS A 107 6.65 -6.67 -9.28
CA HIS A 107 7.10 -5.37 -8.78
C HIS A 107 7.49 -4.45 -9.94
N VAL A 108 7.50 -3.14 -9.71
CA VAL A 108 8.05 -2.15 -10.68
C VAL A 108 9.47 -2.50 -11.11
N LYS A 109 10.28 -3.05 -10.20
CA LYS A 109 11.64 -3.51 -10.50
C LYS A 109 11.67 -4.63 -11.54
N ASP A 110 10.71 -5.56 -11.50
CA ASP A 110 10.61 -6.66 -12.46
C ASP A 110 10.28 -6.11 -13.86
N MET A 111 9.35 -5.15 -13.93
CA MET A 111 9.02 -4.44 -15.16
C MET A 111 10.24 -3.70 -15.74
N GLN A 112 11.00 -2.99 -14.90
CA GLN A 112 12.22 -2.29 -15.33
C GLN A 112 13.25 -3.27 -15.92
N ALA A 113 13.51 -4.39 -15.23
CA ALA A 113 14.42 -5.42 -15.72
C ALA A 113 13.95 -6.04 -17.05
N LEU A 114 12.63 -6.18 -17.26
CA LEU A 114 12.07 -6.61 -18.53
C LEU A 114 12.40 -5.62 -19.66
N ILE A 115 12.14 -4.33 -19.41
CA ILE A 115 12.39 -3.25 -20.38
C ILE A 115 13.86 -3.22 -20.77
N GLU A 116 14.77 -3.27 -19.79
CA GLU A 116 16.21 -3.30 -20.01
C GLU A 116 16.63 -4.53 -20.84
N LYS A 117 16.11 -5.71 -20.51
CA LYS A 117 16.43 -6.97 -21.20
C LYS A 117 16.01 -6.97 -22.67
N TYR A 118 14.82 -6.48 -23.00
CA TYR A 118 14.34 -6.42 -24.39
C TYR A 118 15.07 -5.33 -25.18
N THR A 119 15.35 -4.20 -24.55
CA THR A 119 16.13 -3.11 -25.17
C THR A 119 17.55 -3.58 -25.51
N ALA A 120 18.22 -4.26 -24.58
CA ALA A 120 19.56 -4.81 -24.80
C ALA A 120 19.60 -5.88 -25.91
N ARG A 121 18.48 -6.55 -26.19
CA ARG A 121 18.37 -7.56 -27.26
C ARG A 121 17.96 -6.97 -28.62
N GLY A 122 17.70 -5.66 -28.71
CA GLY A 122 17.15 -5.04 -29.90
C GLY A 122 15.68 -5.39 -30.18
N GLU A 123 14.97 -5.95 -29.20
CA GLU A 123 13.56 -6.35 -29.32
C GLU A 123 12.61 -5.31 -28.70
N ALA A 124 13.03 -4.05 -28.58
CA ALA A 124 12.27 -2.99 -27.92
C ALA A 124 10.90 -2.74 -28.57
N GLU A 125 10.76 -3.01 -29.88
CA GLU A 125 9.49 -2.91 -30.61
C GLU A 125 8.40 -3.80 -30.01
N ARG A 126 8.76 -4.97 -29.47
CA ARG A 126 7.82 -5.89 -28.80
C ARG A 126 7.22 -5.32 -27.52
N LEU A 127 7.85 -4.29 -26.95
CA LEU A 127 7.38 -3.62 -25.75
C LEU A 127 6.54 -2.37 -26.05
N GLU A 128 6.20 -2.10 -27.31
CA GLU A 128 5.29 -1.01 -27.70
C GLU A 128 5.66 0.35 -27.05
N GLY A 129 6.96 0.66 -27.01
CA GLY A 129 7.47 1.89 -26.42
C GLY A 129 7.44 1.95 -24.89
N ALA A 130 7.40 0.81 -24.19
CA ALA A 130 7.37 0.75 -22.72
C ALA A 130 8.46 1.58 -22.03
N ALA A 131 9.67 1.65 -22.60
CA ALA A 131 10.75 2.46 -22.05
C ALA A 131 10.36 3.95 -21.98
N ALA A 132 9.83 4.49 -23.09
CA ALA A 132 9.37 5.88 -23.13
C ALA A 132 8.17 6.12 -22.21
N LYS A 133 7.16 5.23 -22.24
CA LYS A 133 5.99 5.28 -21.34
C LYS A 133 6.40 5.29 -19.87
N TRP A 134 7.42 4.50 -19.51
CA TRP A 134 7.94 4.46 -18.14
C TRP A 134 8.69 5.74 -17.76
N GLU A 135 9.53 6.28 -18.64
CA GLU A 135 10.20 7.57 -18.41
C GLU A 135 9.20 8.71 -18.24
N ASP A 136 8.18 8.78 -19.09
CA ASP A 136 7.12 9.79 -19.01
C ASP A 136 6.37 9.71 -17.68
N LEU A 137 6.00 8.50 -17.25
CA LEU A 137 5.31 8.29 -15.98
C LEU A 137 6.19 8.67 -14.77
N LYS A 138 7.49 8.32 -14.81
CA LYS A 138 8.45 8.73 -13.78
C LYS A 138 8.57 10.25 -13.70
N ASN A 139 8.60 10.93 -14.84
CA ASN A 139 8.68 12.39 -14.89
C ASN A 139 7.40 13.03 -14.35
N GLN A 140 6.23 12.53 -14.74
CA GLN A 140 4.93 13.02 -14.27
C GLN A 140 4.78 12.92 -12.75
N TRP A 141 5.24 11.83 -12.14
CA TRP A 141 5.09 11.58 -10.71
C TRP A 141 6.32 11.93 -9.88
N HIS A 142 7.36 12.49 -10.51
CA HIS A 142 8.66 12.71 -9.89
C HIS A 142 9.15 11.46 -9.15
N TRP A 143 9.06 10.29 -9.80
CA TRP A 143 9.37 9.00 -9.20
C TRP A 143 10.82 8.92 -8.73
N LYS A 144 11.02 8.45 -7.50
CA LYS A 144 12.32 8.32 -6.84
C LYS A 144 12.53 6.91 -6.31
N ARG A 145 13.77 6.65 -5.88
CA ARG A 145 14.15 5.37 -5.28
C ARG A 145 13.36 5.10 -3.99
N GLU A 146 13.07 6.12 -3.21
CA GLU A 146 12.37 6.03 -1.93
C GLU A 146 10.94 5.51 -2.13
N HIS A 147 10.27 5.82 -3.25
CA HIS A 147 8.95 5.27 -3.56
C HIS A 147 9.01 3.76 -3.77
N ALA A 148 9.99 3.29 -4.54
CA ALA A 148 10.19 1.86 -4.76
C ALA A 148 10.51 1.12 -3.46
N VAL A 149 11.30 1.73 -2.56
CA VAL A 149 11.60 1.17 -1.24
C VAL A 149 10.33 1.12 -0.38
N ALA A 150 9.56 2.20 -0.31
CA ALA A 150 8.32 2.25 0.45
C ALA A 150 7.31 1.19 -0.02
N LEU A 151 7.10 1.04 -1.33
CA LEU A 151 6.23 0.00 -1.89
C LEU A 151 6.73 -1.42 -1.55
N ALA A 152 8.05 -1.65 -1.63
CA ALA A 152 8.63 -2.95 -1.26
C ALA A 152 8.42 -3.26 0.23
N THR A 153 8.59 -2.28 1.11
CA THR A 153 8.39 -2.42 2.56
C THR A 153 6.95 -2.80 2.89
N VAL A 154 5.96 -2.01 2.43
CA VAL A 154 4.55 -2.30 2.76
C VAL A 154 4.07 -3.63 2.15
N LYS A 155 4.57 -4.00 0.96
CA LYS A 155 4.28 -5.31 0.37
C LYS A 155 4.92 -6.44 1.17
N CYS A 156 6.12 -6.24 1.71
CA CYS A 156 6.73 -7.21 2.59
C CYS A 156 5.85 -7.42 3.83
N GLU A 157 5.45 -6.35 4.52
CA GLU A 157 4.58 -6.45 5.69
C GLU A 157 3.25 -7.14 5.39
N TYR A 158 2.59 -6.77 4.28
CA TYR A 158 1.37 -7.41 3.80
C TYR A 158 1.49 -8.93 3.66
N LEU A 159 2.62 -9.40 3.11
CA LEU A 159 2.85 -10.84 2.91
C LEU A 159 3.15 -11.60 4.22
N HIS A 160 3.49 -10.90 5.30
CA HIS A 160 3.78 -11.48 6.62
C HIS A 160 2.60 -11.38 7.59
N ILE A 161 1.42 -10.94 7.14
CA ILE A 161 0.21 -10.96 7.95
C ILE A 161 -0.13 -12.41 8.32
N SER A 162 -0.32 -12.67 9.62
CA SER A 162 -0.48 -14.05 10.13
C SER A 162 -1.78 -14.68 9.66
N LYS A 163 -2.86 -13.89 9.61
CA LYS A 163 -4.22 -14.35 9.31
C LYS A 163 -4.93 -13.44 8.31
N PRO A 164 -4.47 -13.43 7.03
CA PRO A 164 -4.90 -12.42 6.06
C PRO A 164 -6.41 -12.48 5.76
N LEU A 165 -7.03 -13.67 5.78
CA LEU A 165 -8.47 -13.81 5.54
C LEU A 165 -9.31 -13.21 6.67
N GLU A 166 -8.93 -13.43 7.94
CA GLU A 166 -9.65 -12.85 9.08
C GLU A 166 -9.57 -11.32 9.06
N VAL A 167 -8.39 -10.76 8.74
CA VAL A 167 -8.19 -9.31 8.60
C VAL A 167 -9.04 -8.76 7.45
N MET A 168 -9.05 -9.42 6.30
CA MET A 168 -9.82 -8.99 5.13
C MET A 168 -11.33 -9.03 5.37
N MET A 169 -11.84 -10.00 6.14
CA MET A 169 -13.27 -10.07 6.50
C MET A 169 -13.71 -8.92 7.41
N LYS A 170 -12.78 -8.38 8.21
CA LYS A 170 -13.03 -7.24 9.12
C LYS A 170 -12.85 -5.88 8.45
N LEU A 171 -12.20 -5.83 7.29
CA LEU A 171 -12.00 -4.60 6.53
C LEU A 171 -13.24 -4.29 5.70
N ASP A 172 -13.78 -3.09 5.89
CA ASP A 172 -14.79 -2.58 4.97
C ASP A 172 -14.16 -2.36 3.59
N LYS A 173 -14.82 -2.83 2.54
CA LYS A 173 -14.34 -2.68 1.16
C LYS A 173 -14.02 -1.23 0.80
N GLU A 174 -14.78 -0.28 1.33
CA GLU A 174 -14.60 1.15 1.10
C GLU A 174 -13.39 1.76 1.82
N GLN A 175 -12.83 1.07 2.82
CA GLN A 175 -11.65 1.58 3.53
C GLN A 175 -10.41 1.58 2.63
N GLY A 176 -10.29 0.62 1.72
CA GLY A 176 -9.18 0.49 0.78
C GLY A 176 -9.11 1.57 -0.31
N ASP A 177 -10.22 2.28 -0.55
CA ASP A 177 -10.33 3.28 -1.62
C ASP A 177 -10.28 4.73 -1.11
N SER A 178 -10.20 4.96 0.20
CA SER A 178 -10.13 6.31 0.78
C SER A 178 -8.69 6.83 0.84
N VAL A 179 -8.49 8.08 0.44
CA VAL A 179 -7.20 8.79 0.55
C VAL A 179 -6.72 8.86 2.01
N GLU A 180 -7.62 9.16 2.94
CA GLU A 180 -7.30 9.30 4.36
C GLU A 180 -6.82 7.97 4.96
N ASN A 181 -7.54 6.89 4.64
CA ASN A 181 -7.18 5.55 5.10
C ASN A 181 -5.87 5.08 4.47
N ALA A 182 -5.64 5.34 3.19
CA ALA A 182 -4.38 5.02 2.54
C ALA A 182 -3.21 5.77 3.22
N ARG A 183 -3.33 7.09 3.46
CA ARG A 183 -2.29 7.86 4.18
C ARG A 183 -2.01 7.29 5.57
N ARG A 184 -3.07 6.91 6.30
CA ARG A 184 -2.95 6.32 7.64
C ARG A 184 -2.28 4.95 7.61
N ALA A 185 -2.69 4.09 6.67
CA ALA A 185 -2.12 2.77 6.46
C ALA A 185 -0.63 2.85 6.12
N PHE A 186 -0.24 3.71 5.18
CA PHE A 186 1.17 3.93 4.84
C PHE A 186 1.98 4.48 6.03
N ARG A 187 1.41 5.38 6.84
CA ARG A 187 2.10 5.92 8.03
C ARG A 187 2.34 4.86 9.10
N ASN A 188 1.38 3.97 9.33
CA ASN A 188 1.49 2.90 10.33
C ASN A 188 2.35 1.72 9.84
N SER A 189 2.45 1.51 8.53
CA SER A 189 3.20 0.39 7.90
C SER A 189 4.60 0.77 7.44
N LEU A 190 5.05 2.01 7.70
CA LEU A 190 6.35 2.49 7.26
C LEU A 190 7.13 3.11 8.42
N LEU A 191 8.45 2.97 8.33
CA LEU A 191 9.38 3.72 9.17
C LEU A 191 9.26 5.24 8.93
N PRO A 192 9.49 6.09 9.94
CA PRO A 192 9.35 7.55 9.83
C PRO A 192 10.07 8.18 8.63
N GLN A 193 11.26 7.68 8.30
CA GLN A 193 12.07 8.14 7.17
C GLN A 193 11.39 7.93 5.80
N LEU A 194 10.43 7.00 5.69
CA LEU A 194 9.68 6.71 4.47
C LEU A 194 8.29 7.35 4.46
N HIS A 195 7.85 8.02 5.53
CA HIS A 195 6.50 8.61 5.60
C HIS A 195 6.26 9.64 4.49
N LYS A 196 7.28 10.42 4.13
CA LYS A 196 7.18 11.37 3.01
C LYS A 196 6.92 10.64 1.69
N ALA A 197 7.71 9.60 1.41
CA ALA A 197 7.53 8.78 0.21
C ALA A 197 6.17 8.08 0.18
N GLY A 198 5.70 7.57 1.33
CA GLY A 198 4.36 6.99 1.48
C GLY A 198 3.24 7.99 1.16
N ASN A 199 3.33 9.22 1.65
CA ASN A 199 2.36 10.27 1.29
C ASN A 199 2.41 10.61 -0.21
N GLU A 200 3.60 10.76 -0.78
CA GLU A 200 3.78 11.02 -2.22
C GLU A 200 3.17 9.88 -3.06
N ILE A 201 3.31 8.62 -2.64
CA ILE A 201 2.66 7.45 -3.29
C ILE A 201 1.14 7.58 -3.27
N VAL A 202 0.55 7.97 -2.13
CA VAL A 202 -0.90 8.16 -2.02
C VAL A 202 -1.38 9.29 -2.95
N ASP A 203 -0.59 10.36 -3.09
CA ASP A 203 -0.88 11.45 -4.03
C ASP A 203 -0.80 10.98 -5.50
N MET A 204 0.15 10.10 -5.85
CA MET A 204 0.19 9.45 -7.16
C MET A 204 -1.08 8.63 -7.40
N MET A 205 -1.49 7.81 -6.42
CA MET A 205 -2.71 7.00 -6.52
C MET A 205 -3.96 7.84 -6.72
N LEU A 206 -4.08 8.95 -5.99
CA LEU A 206 -5.17 9.91 -6.17
C LEU A 206 -5.14 10.53 -7.57
N SER A 207 -3.98 10.97 -8.06
CA SER A 207 -3.83 11.52 -9.41
C SER A 207 -4.16 10.51 -10.52
N ALA A 208 -3.97 9.22 -10.25
CA ALA A 208 -4.31 8.12 -11.13
C ALA A 208 -5.79 7.71 -11.04
N GLY A 209 -6.60 8.35 -10.18
CA GLY A 209 -8.00 7.98 -9.94
C GLY A 209 -8.19 6.65 -9.22
N LEU A 210 -7.14 6.16 -8.53
CA LEU A 210 -7.19 4.89 -7.78
C LEU A 210 -7.73 5.06 -6.37
N LEU A 211 -7.85 6.28 -5.87
CA LEU A 211 -8.38 6.62 -4.55
C LEU A 211 -9.41 7.74 -4.67
N THR A 212 -10.29 7.81 -3.68
CA THR A 212 -11.37 8.79 -3.59
C THR A 212 -11.29 9.55 -2.26
N TYR A 213 -11.66 10.82 -2.29
CA TYR A 213 -11.92 11.55 -1.05
C TYR A 213 -13.28 11.12 -0.52
N LYS A 214 -13.32 10.61 0.70
CA LYS A 214 -14.61 10.50 1.40
C LYS A 214 -14.99 11.91 1.84
N MET A 215 -15.89 12.56 1.10
CA MET A 215 -16.67 13.65 1.69
C MET A 215 -17.42 13.03 2.87
N LYS A 216 -17.04 13.39 4.10
CA LYS A 216 -17.92 13.18 5.24
C LYS A 216 -19.19 13.95 4.91
N GLU A 217 -20.27 13.26 4.55
CA GLU A 217 -21.60 13.83 4.72
C GLU A 217 -21.70 14.19 6.20
N SER A 218 -21.66 15.49 6.48
CA SER A 218 -22.05 16.03 7.76
C SER A 218 -23.54 15.69 7.92
N THR A 219 -23.82 14.61 8.63
CA THR A 219 -25.16 14.34 9.18
C THR A 219 -25.45 15.35 10.29
N ASP A 220 -25.57 16.62 9.92
CA ASP A 220 -26.25 17.64 10.72
C ASP A 220 -27.73 17.59 10.33
N ALA A 221 -28.41 16.56 10.80
CA ALA A 221 -29.87 16.47 10.74
C ALA A 221 -30.39 15.82 12.00
N ASN A 222 -30.50 16.63 13.07
CA ASN A 222 -31.66 16.61 13.95
C ASN A 222 -31.59 17.77 14.93
N THR A 223 -32.26 18.87 14.60
CA THR A 223 -33.31 19.52 15.44
C THR A 223 -33.75 20.81 14.74
N SER A 224 -34.87 20.77 14.03
CA SER A 224 -35.98 21.70 14.25
C SER A 224 -37.14 21.38 13.30
N ASP A 225 -38.28 21.18 13.95
CA ASP A 225 -39.61 21.05 13.40
C ASP A 225 -40.02 22.16 12.44
N SER A 226 -41.11 21.87 11.72
CA SER A 226 -41.99 22.81 11.02
C SER A 226 -41.48 23.12 9.60
N TYR A 227 -42.18 22.84 8.50
CA TYR A 227 -43.61 22.97 8.21
C TYR A 227 -43.97 22.05 7.04
N LYS A 228 -45.06 21.27 7.18
CA LYS A 228 -45.76 20.66 6.05
C LYS A 228 -46.38 21.76 5.19
N VAL A 229 -46.03 21.84 3.91
CA VAL A 229 -46.93 22.39 2.87
C VAL A 229 -46.92 21.47 1.67
N SER A 230 -47.95 20.64 1.58
CA SER A 230 -48.31 19.88 0.39
C SER A 230 -48.56 20.84 -0.78
N ARG A 231 -47.73 20.75 -1.83
CA ARG A 231 -48.12 21.25 -3.17
C ARG A 231 -48.44 20.06 -4.07
N LYS A 232 -49.74 19.91 -4.32
CA LYS A 232 -50.33 19.03 -5.34
C LYS A 232 -49.71 19.31 -6.70
N LEU A 233 -49.20 18.28 -7.36
CA LEU A 233 -48.94 18.27 -8.80
C LEU A 233 -50.28 18.21 -9.55
N PRO A 234 -50.50 19.04 -10.58
CA PRO A 234 -51.68 18.89 -11.44
C PRO A 234 -51.54 17.66 -12.35
N ARG A 235 -52.62 16.87 -12.40
CA ARG A 235 -52.81 15.73 -13.31
C ARG A 235 -52.72 16.19 -14.78
N SER A 236 -51.75 15.67 -15.52
CA SER A 236 -51.73 15.71 -16.98
C SER A 236 -52.68 14.65 -17.54
N ALA A 237 -53.63 15.07 -18.37
CA ALA A 237 -54.55 14.20 -19.11
C ALA A 237 -53.83 13.50 -20.31
N PRO A 238 -54.33 12.35 -20.78
CA PRO A 238 -53.70 11.59 -21.87
C PRO A 238 -54.01 12.23 -23.24
N VAL A 239 -52.97 12.48 -24.04
CA VAL A 239 -53.12 12.92 -25.44
C VAL A 239 -53.14 11.69 -26.35
N ALA A 240 -54.13 11.68 -27.23
CA ALA A 240 -54.49 10.61 -28.14
C ALA A 240 -53.40 10.28 -29.18
N VAL A 241 -53.29 8.99 -29.48
CA VAL A 241 -52.50 8.42 -30.57
C VAL A 241 -53.36 8.36 -31.85
N PRO A 242 -52.91 8.94 -32.98
CA PRO A 242 -53.31 8.48 -34.31
C PRO A 242 -52.21 7.53 -34.82
N GLY A 243 -52.47 6.32 -35.27
CA GLY A 243 -53.42 6.01 -36.34
C GLY A 243 -52.63 5.43 -37.50
N LYS A 244 -52.28 4.15 -37.36
CA LYS A 244 -51.56 3.26 -38.28
C LYS A 244 -52.19 3.28 -39.69
N LYS A 245 -51.42 3.65 -40.73
CA LYS A 245 -51.74 3.27 -42.12
C LYS A 245 -50.74 2.20 -42.58
N ARG A 246 -51.27 0.97 -42.69
CA ARG A 246 -50.71 -0.13 -43.48
C ARG A 246 -51.03 0.15 -44.95
N SER A 247 -50.05 0.07 -45.83
CA SER A 247 -50.26 -0.32 -47.24
C SER A 247 -49.55 -1.66 -47.44
N GLY A 248 -50.32 -2.67 -47.83
CA GLY A 248 -49.84 -4.00 -48.23
C GLY A 248 -49.08 -3.95 -49.56
N MET A 249 -48.23 -4.95 -49.83
CA MET A 249 -48.55 -6.15 -50.66
C MET A 249 -48.50 -5.78 -52.16
N ASP A 250 -47.71 -6.42 -53.04
CA ASP A 250 -47.54 -7.85 -53.22
C ASP A 250 -46.20 -8.23 -53.89
N ASN A 251 -45.74 -9.44 -53.59
CA ASN A 251 -44.83 -10.24 -54.41
C ASN A 251 -45.69 -11.09 -55.36
N GLU A 252 -45.34 -11.17 -56.64
CA GLU A 252 -45.63 -12.36 -57.45
C GLU A 252 -44.62 -12.49 -58.61
N THR A 253 -44.00 -13.68 -58.67
CA THR A 253 -43.20 -14.32 -59.75
C THR A 253 -41.87 -13.72 -60.20
#